data_AF-A0A139AZA8-F1
#
_entry.id   AF-A0A139AZA8-F1
#
_cell.length_a   1.000
_cell.length_b   1.000
_cell.length_c   1.000
_cell.angle_alpha   90.00
_cell.angle_beta   90.00
_cell.angle_gamma   90.00
#
_symmetry.space_group_name_H-M   'P 1'
#
loop_
_entity.id
_entity.type
_entity.pdbx_description
1 polymer ?
#
loop_
_entity_poly.entity_id
_entity_poly.type
_entity_poly.pdbx_seq_one_letter_code
_entity_poly.pdbx_strand_id
1 'polypeptide(L)'
;MRLIAAAVAALALTAQARAHWLERRCGALEDWPLGKATALFVADAGAFSGTGEDIWYSSNCNDCKSLDTSLTLCEGNVNYGTIMGQKVVIAGTGIGPLASTTCVLDFMNNCGIYIKEVIYSGTSGWSPSVGGVISNGTCDKGLPNPKIKPTRIGDVCVAFNSLNWDCRQASFNETAGGYPDQCKVPKESTTIDESFLYGKCLWNNFTQGHIDLADSIMGAAKSIGASSFPKRSNSTLHHETEWWSLQNEALNGSFVTPTAADIPTVWDYKTCMEADSQFFWSGAPWDIITRQYISQVLRPAVPAVNPNATEQDVIVVSAMEAIGLGAALTNYAKLPDGRARPPVPFVYVRGNSDYVHQPVIYNQTAGIWQQYGNVEDDFANGYAYAIASYSNVVLSYLKSTCLSSGGGNCTYTITYPPKA
;
A
#
# COMPACT_ATOMS: atom_id res chain seq x y z
N MET A 1 50.21 29.49 -8.11
CA MET A 1 49.46 29.98 -6.92
C MET A 1 48.05 30.51 -7.25
N ARG A 2 47.84 31.37 -8.26
CA ARG A 2 46.50 31.92 -8.58
C ARG A 2 45.43 30.89 -9.01
N LEU A 3 45.82 29.83 -9.73
CA LEU A 3 44.89 28.74 -10.11
C LEU A 3 44.44 27.88 -8.92
N ILE A 4 45.29 27.68 -7.92
CA ILE A 4 44.97 26.90 -6.72
C ILE A 4 43.99 27.68 -5.83
N ALA A 5 44.19 28.99 -5.67
CA ALA A 5 43.27 29.85 -4.93
C ALA A 5 41.87 29.92 -5.58
N ALA A 6 41.79 29.96 -6.91
CA ALA A 6 40.51 29.95 -7.63
C ALA A 6 39.77 28.60 -7.50
N ALA A 7 40.49 27.47 -7.55
CA ALA A 7 39.90 26.15 -7.35
C ALA A 7 39.40 25.94 -5.91
N VAL A 8 40.16 26.41 -4.91
CA VAL A 8 39.76 26.35 -3.50
C VAL A 8 38.56 27.27 -3.22
N ALA A 9 38.52 28.46 -3.83
CA ALA A 9 37.37 29.36 -3.71
C ALA A 9 36.11 28.80 -4.40
N ALA A 10 36.25 28.17 -5.56
CA ALA A 10 35.14 27.49 -6.24
C ALA A 10 34.60 26.30 -5.42
N LEU A 11 35.50 25.49 -4.84
CA LEU A 11 35.14 24.41 -3.92
C LEU A 11 34.43 24.94 -2.68
N ALA A 12 34.92 26.01 -2.06
CA ALA A 12 34.29 26.65 -0.91
C ALA A 12 32.91 27.22 -1.26
N LEU A 13 32.76 27.91 -2.39
CA LEU A 13 31.47 28.44 -2.88
C LEU A 13 30.46 27.31 -3.17
N THR A 14 30.90 26.21 -3.77
CA THR A 14 30.02 25.04 -4.00
C THR A 14 29.64 24.33 -2.70
N ALA A 15 30.54 24.28 -1.71
CA ALA A 15 30.24 23.73 -0.39
C ALA A 15 29.26 24.61 0.38
N GLN A 16 29.42 25.94 0.31
CA GLN A 16 28.54 26.91 0.96
C GLN A 16 27.16 26.96 0.31
N ALA A 17 27.08 26.90 -1.02
CA ALA A 17 25.83 26.78 -1.75
C ALA A 17 25.10 25.45 -1.45
N ARG A 18 25.83 24.33 -1.32
CA ARG A 18 25.27 23.04 -0.91
C ARG A 18 24.78 23.06 0.54
N ALA A 19 25.54 23.64 1.46
CA ALA A 19 25.12 23.78 2.86
C ALA A 19 23.83 24.61 2.98
N HIS A 20 23.77 25.75 2.30
CA HIS A 20 22.60 26.64 2.32
C HIS A 20 21.38 26.06 1.57
N TRP A 21 21.58 25.07 0.69
CA TRP A 21 20.51 24.37 -0.02
C TRP A 21 19.97 23.17 0.78
N LEU A 22 20.85 22.45 1.49
CA LEU A 22 20.47 21.41 2.44
C LEU A 22 19.73 21.98 3.66
N GLU A 23 20.21 23.11 4.21
CA GLU A 23 19.49 23.90 5.23
C GLU A 23 18.10 24.33 4.75
N ARG A 24 17.90 24.56 3.45
CA ARG A 24 16.57 24.95 2.93
C ARG A 24 15.60 23.79 2.79
N ARG A 25 16.08 22.59 2.43
CA ARG A 25 15.22 21.41 2.22
C ARG A 25 14.81 20.72 3.51
N CYS A 26 15.73 20.62 4.48
CA CYS A 26 15.47 19.92 5.74
C CYS A 26 15.86 20.74 6.97
N GLY A 27 16.27 22.01 6.84
CA GLY A 27 16.56 22.85 8.00
C GLY A 27 15.34 23.13 8.87
N ALA A 28 14.15 23.00 8.29
CA ALA A 28 12.90 22.87 9.03
C ALA A 28 12.88 21.73 10.06
N LEU A 29 13.71 20.69 9.86
CA LEU A 29 13.86 19.52 10.73
C LEU A 29 15.19 19.53 11.50
N GLU A 30 16.07 20.52 11.35
CA GLU A 30 17.40 20.51 11.97
C GLU A 30 17.37 20.48 13.50
N ASP A 31 16.35 21.09 14.11
CA ASP A 31 16.13 21.04 15.55
C ASP A 31 15.59 19.68 16.03
N TRP A 32 15.43 18.71 15.13
CA TRP A 32 14.93 17.39 15.47
C TRP A 32 16.06 16.42 15.83
N PRO A 33 15.91 15.65 16.90
CA PRO A 33 16.86 14.58 17.17
C PRO A 33 16.89 13.59 16.00
N LEU A 34 18.09 13.18 15.62
CA LEU A 34 18.33 12.22 14.53
C LEU A 34 17.61 10.89 14.80
N GLY A 35 17.06 10.29 13.75
CA GLY A 35 16.39 8.99 13.82
C GLY A 35 15.23 8.93 14.82
N LYS A 36 14.43 10.01 14.94
CA LYS A 36 13.27 10.06 15.85
C LYS A 36 11.93 10.34 15.17
N ALA A 37 11.91 10.74 13.90
CA ALA A 37 10.68 11.07 13.19
C ALA A 37 10.10 9.87 12.43
N THR A 38 8.78 9.73 12.45
CA THR A 38 8.07 8.80 11.55
C THR A 38 7.73 9.53 10.26
N ALA A 39 8.07 8.96 9.11
CA ALA A 39 7.58 9.46 7.82
C ALA A 39 6.27 8.73 7.47
N LEU A 40 5.20 9.49 7.25
CA LEU A 40 3.87 9.07 6.83
C LEU A 40 3.71 9.46 5.36
N PHE A 41 4.06 8.55 4.47
CA PHE A 41 3.87 8.77 3.05
C PHE A 41 2.46 8.32 2.66
N VAL A 42 1.87 9.00 1.66
CA VAL A 42 0.61 8.58 1.00
C VAL A 42 0.76 8.62 -0.52
N ALA A 43 -0.05 7.88 -1.26
CA ALA A 43 0.04 7.85 -2.72
C ALA A 43 -0.57 9.12 -3.34
N ASP A 44 -1.84 9.39 -3.03
CA ASP A 44 -2.61 10.50 -3.60
C ASP A 44 -2.73 11.67 -2.61
N ALA A 45 -2.20 12.84 -2.98
CA ALA A 45 -2.38 14.09 -2.21
C ALA A 45 -3.79 14.71 -2.38
N GLY A 46 -4.69 14.04 -3.11
CA GLY A 46 -6.07 14.42 -3.37
C GLY A 46 -6.33 14.89 -4.79
N ALA A 47 -5.34 14.76 -5.69
CA ALA A 47 -5.48 15.15 -7.10
C ALA A 47 -6.35 14.18 -7.89
N PHE A 48 -6.34 12.89 -7.52
CA PHE A 48 -7.12 11.85 -8.20
C PHE A 48 -8.54 11.75 -7.65
N SER A 49 -8.67 11.58 -6.34
CA SER A 49 -9.96 11.30 -5.69
C SER A 49 -10.70 12.54 -5.19
N GLY A 50 -10.06 13.71 -5.20
CA GLY A 50 -10.57 14.93 -4.56
C GLY A 50 -10.43 14.95 -3.03
N THR A 51 -9.97 13.85 -2.41
CA THR A 51 -9.69 13.77 -0.97
C THR A 51 -8.28 13.23 -0.76
N GLY A 52 -7.39 14.05 -0.18
CA GLY A 52 -6.02 13.61 0.13
C GLY A 52 -6.01 12.38 1.04
N GLU A 53 -5.20 11.38 0.68
CA GLU A 53 -4.99 10.18 1.49
C GLU A 53 -4.32 10.49 2.84
N ASP A 54 -3.73 11.68 2.97
CA ASP A 54 -3.12 12.20 4.19
C ASP A 54 -4.12 12.94 5.11
N ILE A 55 -5.37 13.14 4.70
CA ILE A 55 -6.32 14.06 5.35
C ILE A 55 -6.41 13.83 6.87
N TRP A 56 -6.43 12.58 7.33
CA TRP A 56 -6.52 12.25 8.76
C TRP A 56 -5.18 12.36 9.49
N TYR A 57 -4.06 12.25 8.80
CA TYR A 57 -2.75 12.54 9.39
C TYR A 57 -2.60 14.04 9.58
N SER A 58 -2.90 14.81 8.54
CA SER A 58 -2.86 16.27 8.54
C SER A 58 -3.83 16.87 9.56
N SER A 59 -5.05 16.33 9.71
CA SER A 59 -6.02 16.82 10.70
C SER A 59 -5.64 16.54 12.16
N ASN A 60 -4.77 15.55 12.40
CA ASN A 60 -4.30 15.19 13.74
C ASN A 60 -2.88 15.72 14.03
N CYS A 61 -2.28 16.45 13.08
CA CYS A 61 -0.95 17.03 13.23
C CYS A 61 -1.03 18.38 13.95
N ASN A 62 -0.47 18.42 15.16
CA ASN A 62 -0.26 19.64 15.93
C ASN A 62 0.98 20.37 15.42
N ASP A 63 0.94 21.70 15.47
CA ASP A 63 2.02 22.58 15.01
C ASP A 63 2.50 22.26 13.58
N CYS A 64 1.56 21.78 12.75
CA CYS A 64 1.84 21.35 11.40
C CYS A 64 2.29 22.53 10.54
N LYS A 65 3.47 22.39 9.96
CA LYS A 65 4.05 23.34 9.01
C LYS A 65 4.28 22.64 7.69
N SER A 66 4.27 23.39 6.60
CA SER A 66 4.60 22.86 5.28
C SER A 66 6.02 23.25 4.90
N LEU A 67 6.76 22.33 4.30
CA LEU A 67 7.99 22.63 3.58
C LEU A 67 7.63 23.37 2.28
N ASP A 68 8.55 24.21 1.82
CA ASP A 68 8.43 24.87 0.52
C ASP A 68 8.43 23.80 -0.60
N THR A 69 7.32 23.71 -1.33
CA THR A 69 7.11 22.70 -2.37
C THR A 69 8.02 22.87 -3.57
N SER A 70 8.61 24.06 -3.78
CA SER A 70 9.66 24.25 -4.80
C SER A 70 10.93 23.46 -4.51
N LEU A 71 11.05 22.91 -3.29
CA LEU A 71 12.21 22.20 -2.81
C LEU A 71 12.00 20.68 -2.70
N THR A 72 10.87 20.13 -3.15
CA THR A 72 10.58 18.69 -3.08
C THR A 72 10.09 18.16 -4.42
N LEU A 73 10.39 16.89 -4.69
CA LEU A 73 9.81 16.15 -5.82
C LEU A 73 8.53 15.36 -5.44
N CYS A 74 8.05 15.54 -4.21
CA CYS A 74 6.80 14.98 -3.71
C CYS A 74 5.59 15.75 -4.23
N GLU A 75 4.46 15.06 -4.34
CA GLU A 75 3.19 15.67 -4.74
C GLU A 75 2.56 16.44 -3.56
N GLY A 76 2.01 17.61 -3.87
CA GLY A 76 1.34 18.44 -2.87
C GLY A 76 2.31 19.03 -1.85
N ASN A 77 1.82 19.26 -0.63
CA ASN A 77 2.62 19.82 0.45
C ASN A 77 3.30 18.69 1.25
N VAL A 78 4.60 18.85 1.51
CA VAL A 78 5.27 18.04 2.54
C VAL A 78 5.08 18.73 3.87
N ASN A 79 4.31 18.11 4.75
CA ASN A 79 3.95 18.64 6.06
C ASN A 79 4.82 18.01 7.15
N TYR A 80 5.10 18.74 8.21
CA TYR A 80 5.84 18.24 9.36
C TYR A 80 5.34 18.88 10.66
N GLY A 81 5.40 18.13 11.75
CA GLY A 81 4.90 18.58 13.05
C GLY A 81 4.88 17.44 14.04
N THR A 82 3.85 17.42 14.90
CA THR A 82 3.68 16.33 15.86
C THR A 82 2.28 15.74 15.88
N ILE A 83 2.18 14.41 15.94
CA ILE A 83 0.94 13.69 16.21
C ILE A 83 1.11 12.98 17.55
N MET A 84 0.26 13.29 18.53
CA MET A 84 0.33 12.72 19.89
C MET A 84 1.77 12.78 20.49
N GLY A 85 2.43 13.94 20.34
CA GLY A 85 3.79 14.18 20.83
C GLY A 85 4.92 13.52 20.01
N GLN A 86 4.60 12.73 18.99
CA GLN A 86 5.59 12.13 18.11
C GLN A 86 5.87 13.01 16.91
N LYS A 87 7.15 13.17 16.57
CA LYS A 87 7.61 13.89 15.40
C LYS A 87 7.21 13.13 14.13
N VAL A 88 6.47 13.78 13.24
CA VAL A 88 6.01 13.18 11.99
C VAL A 88 6.31 14.07 10.79
N VAL A 89 6.60 13.44 9.67
CA VAL A 89 6.55 14.08 8.34
C VAL A 89 5.43 13.40 7.57
N ILE A 90 4.61 14.17 6.86
CA ILE A 90 3.48 13.71 6.07
C ILE A 90 3.70 14.19 4.64
N ALA A 91 3.65 13.31 3.66
CA ALA A 91 3.89 13.69 2.27
C ALA A 91 3.13 12.82 1.27
N GLY A 92 2.53 13.47 0.26
CA GLY A 92 2.03 12.81 -0.94
C GLY A 92 3.18 12.45 -1.86
N THR A 93 3.24 11.20 -2.28
CA THR A 93 4.35 10.68 -3.11
C THR A 93 4.07 10.76 -4.60
N GLY A 94 2.80 10.88 -4.98
CA GLY A 94 2.33 10.73 -6.34
C GLY A 94 1.95 9.29 -6.68
N ILE A 95 0.97 9.15 -7.57
CA ILE A 95 0.46 7.87 -8.05
C ILE A 95 1.48 7.22 -8.99
N GLY A 96 1.66 5.91 -8.82
CA GLY A 96 2.62 5.11 -9.57
C GLY A 96 4.04 5.10 -8.98
N PRO A 97 4.86 4.11 -9.38
CA PRO A 97 6.14 3.81 -8.76
C PRO A 97 7.20 4.83 -9.13
N LEU A 98 7.12 5.47 -10.30
CA LEU A 98 8.11 6.46 -10.70
C LEU A 98 7.99 7.72 -9.83
N ALA A 99 6.76 8.21 -9.65
CA ALA A 99 6.48 9.34 -8.77
C ALA A 99 6.89 8.99 -7.33
N SER A 100 6.43 7.84 -6.83
CA SER A 100 6.75 7.36 -5.49
C SER A 100 8.25 7.19 -5.24
N THR A 101 8.98 6.54 -6.17
CA THR A 101 10.44 6.39 -6.08
C THR A 101 11.14 7.74 -6.03
N THR A 102 10.74 8.66 -6.90
CA THR A 102 11.41 9.96 -7.07
C THR A 102 11.22 10.83 -5.84
N CYS A 103 9.99 10.95 -5.33
CA CYS A 103 9.68 11.66 -4.09
C CYS A 103 10.45 11.07 -2.92
N VAL A 104 10.35 9.76 -2.70
CA VAL A 104 10.96 9.11 -1.53
C VAL A 104 12.48 9.19 -1.58
N LEU A 105 13.10 8.95 -2.74
CA LEU A 105 14.55 9.03 -2.85
C LEU A 105 15.06 10.46 -2.67
N ASP A 106 14.38 11.46 -3.24
CA ASP A 106 14.69 12.87 -3.03
C ASP A 106 14.56 13.25 -1.56
N PHE A 107 13.41 12.95 -0.95
CA PHE A 107 13.17 13.24 0.46
C PHE A 107 14.19 12.55 1.36
N MET A 108 14.41 11.25 1.20
CA MET A 108 15.32 10.49 2.06
C MET A 108 16.77 10.92 1.86
N ASN A 109 17.20 11.25 0.64
CA ASN A 109 18.57 11.73 0.40
C ASN A 109 18.88 13.05 1.13
N ASN A 110 17.86 13.90 1.31
CA ASN A 110 17.99 15.18 1.98
C ASN A 110 17.70 15.07 3.49
N CYS A 111 16.59 14.44 3.89
CA CYS A 111 16.05 14.45 5.25
C CYS A 111 16.11 13.08 5.97
N GLY A 112 16.57 12.03 5.31
CA GLY A 112 16.49 10.64 5.80
C GLY A 112 17.21 10.37 7.12
N ILE A 113 18.17 11.21 7.52
CA ILE A 113 18.89 11.09 8.80
C ILE A 113 17.98 11.34 10.03
N TYR A 114 16.85 12.03 9.85
CA TYR A 114 15.90 12.30 10.92
C TYR A 114 14.85 11.19 11.06
N ILE A 115 14.72 10.34 10.04
CA ILE A 115 13.64 9.35 9.92
C ILE A 115 14.02 8.05 10.64
N LYS A 116 13.18 7.62 11.56
CA LYS A 116 13.31 6.34 12.29
C LYS A 116 12.65 5.20 11.54
N GLU A 117 11.52 5.47 10.88
CA GLU A 117 10.67 4.48 10.22
C GLU A 117 9.77 5.17 9.19
N VAL A 118 9.29 4.39 8.24
CA VAL A 118 8.37 4.84 7.20
C VAL A 118 7.10 4.02 7.25
N ILE A 119 5.95 4.67 7.24
CA ILE A 119 4.64 4.05 7.04
C ILE A 119 4.08 4.62 5.75
N TYR A 120 3.86 3.76 4.78
CA TYR A 120 3.31 4.15 3.49
C TYR A 120 1.88 3.69 3.36
N SER A 121 0.95 4.64 3.33
CA SER A 121 -0.46 4.35 3.28
C SER A 121 -1.07 4.64 1.92
N GLY A 122 -2.17 3.98 1.60
CA GLY A 122 -2.95 4.32 0.41
C GLY A 122 -4.14 3.39 0.22
N THR A 123 -5.00 3.74 -0.71
CA THR A 123 -6.13 2.92 -1.16
C THR A 123 -5.69 1.90 -2.20
N SER A 124 -6.55 0.93 -2.49
CA SER A 124 -6.23 -0.19 -3.39
C SER A 124 -7.48 -1.00 -3.72
N GLY A 125 -7.47 -1.66 -4.88
CA GLY A 125 -8.45 -2.69 -5.23
C GLY A 125 -8.03 -4.06 -4.67
N TRP A 126 -8.94 -4.87 -4.12
CA TRP A 126 -8.58 -6.14 -3.49
C TRP A 126 -9.18 -7.37 -4.17
N SER A 127 -8.52 -8.53 -4.03
CA SER A 127 -9.20 -9.83 -4.25
C SER A 127 -10.49 -9.85 -3.43
N PRO A 128 -11.66 -10.22 -3.99
CA PRO A 128 -12.92 -10.24 -3.23
C PRO A 128 -12.94 -11.21 -2.05
N SER A 129 -12.05 -12.19 -2.03
CA SER A 129 -11.90 -13.10 -0.90
C SER A 129 -10.47 -13.64 -0.82
N VAL A 130 -10.09 -14.16 0.34
CA VAL A 130 -8.88 -14.98 0.48
C VAL A 130 -8.98 -16.16 -0.49
N GLY A 131 -7.98 -16.28 -1.36
CA GLY A 131 -8.01 -17.30 -2.42
C GLY A 131 -8.90 -16.99 -3.62
N GLY A 132 -9.59 -15.85 -3.61
CA GLY A 132 -10.53 -15.40 -4.63
C GLY A 132 -11.79 -16.23 -4.74
N VAL A 133 -12.71 -15.71 -5.57
CA VAL A 133 -13.98 -16.37 -5.87
C VAL A 133 -13.78 -17.60 -6.76
N ILE A 134 -12.92 -17.49 -7.77
CA ILE A 134 -12.60 -18.59 -8.69
C ILE A 134 -11.49 -19.45 -8.08
N SER A 135 -11.75 -20.75 -7.94
CA SER A 135 -10.73 -21.70 -7.50
C SER A 135 -9.72 -21.97 -8.62
N ASN A 136 -8.43 -21.72 -8.34
CA ASN A 136 -7.36 -21.84 -9.33
C ASN A 136 -7.07 -23.30 -9.79
N GLY A 137 -7.71 -24.29 -9.20
CA GLY A 137 -7.31 -25.69 -9.37
C GLY A 137 -7.88 -26.42 -10.58
N THR A 138 -8.90 -25.91 -11.28
CA THR A 138 -9.43 -26.61 -12.46
C THR A 138 -9.94 -25.74 -13.59
N CYS A 139 -10.61 -24.60 -13.37
CA CYS A 139 -11.47 -23.92 -14.37
C CYS A 139 -12.59 -24.79 -14.99
N ASP A 140 -12.32 -26.09 -15.19
CA ASP A 140 -13.07 -27.14 -15.88
C ASP A 140 -14.26 -27.73 -15.09
N LYS A 141 -14.64 -27.15 -13.96
CA LYS A 141 -15.74 -27.71 -13.13
C LYS A 141 -16.72 -26.70 -12.58
N GLY A 142 -16.54 -25.41 -12.88
CA GLY A 142 -17.46 -24.36 -12.45
C GLY A 142 -17.66 -24.24 -10.93
N LEU A 143 -16.77 -24.81 -10.12
CA LEU A 143 -16.88 -24.75 -8.67
C LEU A 143 -16.14 -23.51 -8.15
N PRO A 144 -16.84 -22.63 -7.39
CA PRO A 144 -16.17 -21.53 -6.72
C PRO A 144 -15.18 -22.06 -5.68
N ASN A 145 -14.32 -21.18 -5.17
CA ASN A 145 -13.45 -21.49 -4.05
C ASN A 145 -14.28 -21.98 -2.85
N PRO A 146 -14.04 -23.21 -2.35
CA PRO A 146 -14.81 -23.75 -1.23
C PRO A 146 -14.51 -23.07 0.11
N LYS A 147 -13.46 -22.23 0.16
CA LYS A 147 -13.01 -21.51 1.35
C LYS A 147 -13.16 -20.00 1.19
N ILE A 148 -14.21 -19.52 0.50
CA ILE A 148 -14.47 -18.08 0.38
C ILE A 148 -14.48 -17.46 1.77
N LYS A 149 -13.42 -16.69 2.04
CA LYS A 149 -13.33 -15.80 3.20
C LYS A 149 -13.33 -14.37 2.64
N PRO A 150 -14.49 -13.72 2.64
CA PRO A 150 -14.71 -12.42 2.02
C PRO A 150 -13.75 -11.36 2.55
N THR A 151 -13.24 -10.52 1.65
CA THR A 151 -12.69 -9.22 2.00
C THR A 151 -13.83 -8.21 2.00
N ARG A 152 -13.65 -7.12 2.74
CA ARG A 152 -14.66 -6.06 2.89
C ARG A 152 -14.07 -4.72 2.46
N ILE A 153 -14.89 -3.84 1.92
CA ILE A 153 -14.48 -2.45 1.72
C ILE A 153 -14.17 -1.86 3.11
N GLY A 154 -13.02 -1.19 3.21
CA GLY A 154 -12.41 -0.71 4.44
C GLY A 154 -11.43 -1.67 5.11
N ASP A 155 -11.37 -2.96 4.72
CA ASP A 155 -10.32 -3.87 5.21
C ASP A 155 -8.93 -3.28 4.97
N VAL A 156 -7.97 -3.60 5.85
CA VAL A 156 -6.63 -3.02 5.82
C VAL A 156 -5.58 -4.10 5.72
N CYS A 157 -4.64 -3.97 4.78
CA CYS A 157 -3.50 -4.86 4.63
C CYS A 157 -2.25 -4.17 5.18
N VAL A 158 -1.56 -4.79 6.13
CA VAL A 158 -0.27 -4.33 6.64
C VAL A 158 0.82 -5.27 6.13
N ALA A 159 1.56 -4.82 5.12
CA ALA A 159 2.61 -5.58 4.46
C ALA A 159 3.95 -4.82 4.47
N PHE A 160 5.04 -5.48 4.09
CA PHE A 160 6.34 -4.83 3.82
C PHE A 160 7.01 -5.38 2.56
N ASN A 161 6.36 -6.32 1.90
CA ASN A 161 6.75 -6.84 0.59
C ASN A 161 5.78 -6.29 -0.45
N SER A 162 6.28 -6.07 -1.66
CA SER A 162 5.50 -5.68 -2.82
C SER A 162 6.00 -6.40 -4.06
N LEU A 163 5.12 -6.47 -5.05
CA LEU A 163 5.34 -7.18 -6.29
C LEU A 163 5.40 -6.23 -7.47
N ASN A 164 6.44 -6.32 -8.29
CA ASN A 164 6.41 -5.71 -9.61
C ASN A 164 5.73 -6.67 -10.60
N TRP A 165 4.47 -6.41 -10.92
CA TRP A 165 3.70 -7.20 -11.87
C TRP A 165 4.19 -7.04 -13.31
N ASP A 166 4.71 -5.87 -13.67
CA ASP A 166 5.12 -5.55 -15.05
C ASP A 166 6.21 -6.47 -15.58
N CYS A 167 6.96 -7.08 -14.67
CA CYS A 167 7.96 -8.06 -15.03
C CYS A 167 7.40 -9.30 -15.74
N ARG A 168 6.11 -9.60 -15.62
CA ARG A 168 5.45 -10.71 -16.32
C ARG A 168 5.22 -10.42 -17.80
N GLN A 169 5.18 -9.15 -18.22
CA GLN A 169 4.89 -8.75 -19.61
C GLN A 169 3.70 -9.52 -20.23
N ALA A 170 2.73 -9.92 -19.40
CA ALA A 170 1.66 -10.83 -19.80
C ALA A 170 0.38 -10.06 -20.08
N SER A 171 -0.01 -9.93 -21.37
CA SER A 171 -1.25 -9.26 -21.78
C SER A 171 -2.36 -10.28 -22.09
N PHE A 172 -3.56 -10.02 -21.56
CA PHE A 172 -4.78 -10.83 -21.76
C PHE A 172 -5.35 -10.73 -23.19
N ASN A 173 -5.16 -9.60 -23.90
CA ASN A 173 -5.73 -9.38 -25.24
C ASN A 173 -4.71 -9.48 -26.39
N GLU A 174 -3.41 -9.39 -26.12
CA GLU A 174 -2.38 -9.31 -27.17
C GLU A 174 -1.44 -10.53 -27.21
N THR A 175 -1.42 -11.38 -26.17
CA THR A 175 -0.51 -12.54 -26.09
C THR A 175 -1.11 -13.82 -25.48
N ALA A 176 -2.28 -13.75 -24.84
CA ALA A 176 -2.94 -14.89 -24.20
C ALA A 176 -4.23 -15.31 -24.93
N GLY A 177 -4.28 -16.53 -25.46
CA GLY A 177 -5.54 -17.09 -25.96
C GLY A 177 -6.47 -17.45 -24.81
N GLY A 178 -7.74 -17.02 -24.84
CA GLY A 178 -8.70 -17.44 -23.80
C GLY A 178 -9.91 -16.52 -23.56
N TYR A 179 -9.88 -15.26 -24.00
CA TYR A 179 -11.05 -14.37 -23.90
C TYR A 179 -12.30 -15.01 -24.53
N PRO A 180 -13.49 -14.90 -23.90
CA PRO A 180 -13.84 -14.11 -22.70
C PRO A 180 -13.73 -14.86 -21.36
N ASP A 181 -13.09 -16.02 -21.31
CA ASP A 181 -13.05 -16.87 -20.11
C ASP A 181 -12.27 -16.21 -18.97
N GLN A 182 -13.00 -15.84 -17.90
CA GLN A 182 -12.48 -15.18 -16.70
C GLN A 182 -11.60 -16.08 -15.82
N CYS A 183 -11.53 -17.38 -16.12
CA CYS A 183 -10.63 -18.32 -15.44
C CYS A 183 -9.36 -18.60 -16.24
N LYS A 184 -9.29 -18.21 -17.53
CA LYS A 184 -8.09 -18.44 -18.34
C LYS A 184 -7.04 -17.39 -18.06
N VAL A 185 -5.99 -17.81 -17.35
CA VAL A 185 -4.78 -17.02 -17.16
C VAL A 185 -3.92 -17.03 -18.43
N PRO A 186 -3.19 -15.95 -18.73
CA PRO A 186 -2.18 -15.93 -19.77
C PRO A 186 -1.22 -17.12 -19.69
N LYS A 187 -0.93 -17.77 -20.83
CA LYS A 187 0.16 -18.75 -20.89
C LYS A 187 1.47 -17.99 -20.88
N GLU A 188 2.24 -18.21 -19.84
CA GLU A 188 3.56 -17.62 -19.73
C GLU A 188 4.63 -18.51 -20.36
N SER A 189 5.55 -17.89 -21.08
CA SER A 189 6.68 -18.58 -21.69
C SER A 189 7.86 -18.79 -20.73
N THR A 190 7.82 -18.18 -19.54
CA THR A 190 8.91 -18.19 -18.56
C THR A 190 8.37 -18.27 -17.12
N THR A 191 9.15 -18.85 -16.20
CA THR A 191 8.74 -19.06 -14.80
C THR A 191 9.34 -18.00 -13.87
N ILE A 192 8.78 -17.85 -12.66
CA ILE A 192 9.24 -16.91 -11.62
C ILE A 192 10.74 -17.06 -11.28
N ASP A 193 11.28 -18.26 -11.43
CA ASP A 193 12.65 -18.58 -11.06
C ASP A 193 13.67 -18.11 -12.10
N GLU A 194 13.20 -17.62 -13.26
CA GLU A 194 14.07 -17.10 -14.32
C GLU A 194 14.65 -15.73 -13.92
N SER A 195 15.81 -15.77 -13.26
CA SER A 195 16.48 -14.59 -12.69
C SER A 195 16.78 -13.48 -13.70
N PHE A 196 16.84 -13.81 -14.99
CA PHE A 196 17.11 -12.84 -16.07
C PHE A 196 15.89 -11.97 -16.45
N LEU A 197 14.67 -12.41 -16.10
CA LEU A 197 13.42 -11.66 -16.29
C LEU A 197 12.80 -11.23 -14.96
N TYR A 198 12.75 -12.13 -13.98
CA TYR A 198 12.00 -11.94 -12.73
C TYR A 198 12.86 -11.71 -11.49
N GLY A 199 14.19 -11.90 -11.60
CA GLY A 199 15.15 -11.72 -10.48
C GLY A 199 15.28 -10.29 -9.97
N LYS A 200 14.57 -9.32 -10.56
CA LYS A 200 14.50 -7.91 -10.14
C LYS A 200 13.08 -7.45 -9.75
N CYS A 201 12.13 -8.39 -9.67
CA CYS A 201 10.68 -8.10 -9.63
C CYS A 201 10.05 -8.47 -8.30
N LEU A 202 10.83 -9.13 -7.45
CA LEU A 202 10.52 -9.44 -6.08
C LEU A 202 11.27 -8.46 -5.19
N TRP A 203 10.52 -7.63 -4.46
CA TRP A 203 11.12 -6.80 -3.42
C TRP A 203 11.02 -7.51 -2.07
N ASN A 204 11.98 -8.39 -1.81
CA ASN A 204 12.07 -9.21 -0.59
C ASN A 204 13.25 -8.82 0.32
N ASN A 205 13.88 -7.67 0.08
CA ASN A 205 15.02 -7.21 0.87
C ASN A 205 14.56 -6.51 2.16
N PHE A 206 13.80 -7.22 2.99
CA PHE A 206 13.36 -6.74 4.29
C PHE A 206 14.28 -7.22 5.41
N THR A 207 14.18 -6.54 6.53
CA THR A 207 14.94 -6.82 7.76
C THR A 207 13.98 -7.12 8.91
N GLN A 208 14.50 -7.62 10.04
CA GLN A 208 13.69 -7.82 11.25
C GLN A 208 12.95 -6.53 11.65
N GLY A 209 13.54 -5.35 11.45
CA GLY A 209 12.87 -4.07 11.74
C GLY A 209 11.59 -3.83 10.94
N HIS A 210 11.44 -4.40 9.74
CA HIS A 210 10.19 -4.31 8.96
C HIS A 210 9.11 -5.18 9.58
N ILE A 211 9.49 -6.39 10.01
CA ILE A 211 8.60 -7.34 10.71
C ILE A 211 8.14 -6.72 12.04
N ASP A 212 9.08 -6.19 12.83
CA ASP A 212 8.77 -5.59 14.14
C ASP A 212 7.83 -4.38 14.00
N LEU A 213 8.02 -3.55 12.98
CA LEU A 213 7.15 -2.42 12.68
C LEU A 213 5.74 -2.89 12.26
N ALA A 214 5.65 -3.87 11.36
CA ALA A 214 4.39 -4.43 10.94
C ALA A 214 3.62 -5.08 12.11
N ASP A 215 4.30 -5.89 12.93
CA ASP A 215 3.72 -6.52 14.12
C ASP A 215 3.26 -5.47 15.13
N SER A 216 4.00 -4.37 15.30
CA SER A 216 3.62 -3.26 16.19
C SER A 216 2.36 -2.54 15.70
N ILE A 217 2.23 -2.29 14.40
CA ILE A 217 1.04 -1.67 13.80
C ILE A 217 -0.18 -2.60 13.92
N MET A 218 0.01 -3.88 13.61
CA MET A 218 -1.03 -4.91 13.76
C MET A 218 -1.48 -5.06 15.21
N GLY A 219 -0.53 -5.08 16.15
CA GLY A 219 -0.80 -5.18 17.58
C GLY A 219 -1.58 -3.98 18.09
N ALA A 220 -1.20 -2.77 17.68
CA ALA A 220 -1.91 -1.55 18.02
C ALA A 220 -3.35 -1.56 17.48
N ALA A 221 -3.55 -1.93 16.21
CA ALA A 221 -4.87 -2.01 15.59
C ALA A 221 -5.80 -3.04 16.24
N LYS A 222 -5.26 -4.16 16.74
CA LYS A 222 -6.04 -5.14 17.51
C LYS A 222 -6.39 -4.63 18.90
N SER A 223 -5.49 -3.88 19.54
CA SER A 223 -5.63 -3.43 20.94
C SER A 223 -6.72 -2.38 21.15
N ILE A 224 -6.89 -1.45 20.20
CA ILE A 224 -7.94 -0.41 20.22
C ILE A 224 -9.35 -0.98 20.08
N GLY A 225 -9.47 -2.22 19.61
CA GLY A 225 -10.73 -2.91 19.41
C GLY A 225 -11.52 -2.42 18.20
N ALA A 226 -12.50 -3.23 17.86
CA ALA A 226 -13.29 -3.12 16.65
C ALA A 226 -14.18 -1.84 16.62
N SER A 227 -14.55 -1.31 17.78
CA SER A 227 -15.36 -0.09 17.93
C SER A 227 -14.64 1.21 17.57
N SER A 228 -13.31 1.17 17.38
CA SER A 228 -12.51 2.33 16.99
C SER A 228 -12.58 2.65 15.49
N PHE A 229 -12.95 1.66 14.66
CA PHE A 229 -13.03 1.85 13.22
C PHE A 229 -14.21 2.75 12.85
N PRO A 230 -14.05 3.59 11.79
CA PRO A 230 -15.15 4.36 11.25
C PRO A 230 -16.28 3.42 10.81
N LYS A 231 -17.52 3.84 11.02
CA LYS A 231 -18.69 3.09 10.52
C LYS A 231 -18.82 3.28 9.02
N ARG A 232 -19.27 2.24 8.30
CA ARG A 232 -19.60 2.36 6.87
C ARG A 232 -20.70 3.40 6.67
N SER A 233 -20.55 4.20 5.61
CA SER A 233 -21.62 5.06 5.14
C SER A 233 -22.68 4.22 4.42
N ASN A 234 -23.88 4.79 4.24
CA ASN A 234 -24.91 4.11 3.44
C ASN A 234 -24.45 3.88 1.99
N SER A 235 -23.67 4.80 1.41
CA SER A 235 -23.16 4.68 0.05
C SER A 235 -22.15 3.52 -0.07
N THR A 236 -21.17 3.46 0.84
CA THR A 236 -20.19 2.35 0.86
C THR A 236 -20.88 1.02 1.11
N LEU A 237 -21.85 0.97 2.04
CA LEU A 237 -22.63 -0.24 2.29
C LEU A 237 -23.44 -0.66 1.07
N HIS A 238 -24.05 0.29 0.35
CA HIS A 238 -24.85 0.03 -0.84
C HIS A 238 -24.00 -0.59 -1.94
N HIS A 239 -22.88 0.03 -2.30
CA HIS A 239 -21.97 -0.48 -3.32
C HIS A 239 -21.43 -1.89 -2.97
N GLU A 240 -21.00 -2.09 -1.72
CA GLU A 240 -20.54 -3.41 -1.28
C GLU A 240 -21.67 -4.47 -1.30
N THR A 241 -22.90 -4.08 -0.93
CA THR A 241 -24.07 -4.95 -0.96
C THR A 241 -24.44 -5.33 -2.39
N GLU A 242 -24.37 -4.38 -3.32
CA GLU A 242 -24.62 -4.62 -4.74
C GLU A 242 -23.66 -5.69 -5.27
N TRP A 243 -22.35 -5.50 -5.08
CA TRP A 243 -21.34 -6.46 -5.55
C TRP A 243 -21.57 -7.86 -4.98
N TRP A 244 -21.74 -7.98 -3.66
CA TRP A 244 -21.94 -9.29 -3.02
C TRP A 244 -23.29 -9.92 -3.35
N SER A 245 -24.35 -9.12 -3.59
CA SER A 245 -25.64 -9.64 -4.02
C SER A 245 -25.57 -10.30 -5.39
N LEU A 246 -24.91 -9.65 -6.36
CA LEU A 246 -24.68 -10.20 -7.69
C LEU A 246 -23.80 -11.44 -7.64
N GLN A 247 -22.76 -11.45 -6.81
CA GLN A 247 -21.88 -12.61 -6.67
C GLN A 247 -22.58 -13.81 -5.99
N ASN A 248 -23.43 -13.55 -5.00
CA ASN A 248 -24.28 -14.57 -4.36
C ASN A 248 -25.27 -15.17 -5.35
N GLU A 249 -25.95 -14.32 -6.15
CA GLU A 249 -26.87 -14.74 -7.20
C GLU A 249 -26.17 -15.59 -8.26
N ALA A 250 -25.02 -15.11 -8.76
CA ALA A 250 -24.22 -15.77 -9.78
C ALA A 250 -23.83 -17.21 -9.42
N LEU A 251 -23.59 -17.48 -8.15
CA LEU A 251 -23.13 -18.79 -7.67
C LEU A 251 -24.23 -19.56 -6.91
N ASN A 252 -25.46 -19.04 -6.89
CA ASN A 252 -26.57 -19.59 -6.12
C ASN A 252 -26.16 -19.89 -4.66
N GLY A 253 -25.47 -18.94 -4.03
CA GLY A 253 -24.87 -19.04 -2.70
C GLY A 253 -25.28 -17.90 -1.78
N SER A 254 -24.83 -17.98 -0.53
CA SER A 254 -24.93 -16.89 0.45
C SER A 254 -23.59 -16.75 1.16
N PHE A 255 -22.65 -16.08 0.49
CA PHE A 255 -21.29 -15.88 1.00
C PHE A 255 -21.26 -14.73 2.01
N VAL A 256 -21.92 -13.61 1.68
CA VAL A 256 -21.94 -12.39 2.49
C VAL A 256 -23.23 -11.62 2.32
N THR A 257 -23.71 -11.06 3.43
CA THR A 257 -24.64 -9.94 3.44
C THR A 257 -24.02 -8.79 4.23
N PRO A 258 -23.51 -7.74 3.57
CA PRO A 258 -22.88 -6.62 4.24
C PRO A 258 -23.80 -5.94 5.25
N THR A 259 -23.25 -5.50 6.38
CA THR A 259 -23.97 -4.65 7.32
C THR A 259 -23.16 -3.42 7.71
N ALA A 260 -23.87 -2.35 8.12
CA ALA A 260 -23.23 -1.16 8.68
C ALA A 260 -22.45 -1.45 9.98
N ALA A 261 -22.70 -2.60 10.62
CA ALA A 261 -22.05 -3.01 11.85
C ALA A 261 -20.81 -3.89 11.62
N ASP A 262 -20.55 -4.38 10.39
CA ASP A 262 -19.33 -5.16 10.17
C ASP A 262 -18.13 -4.24 10.34
N ILE A 263 -17.03 -4.78 10.84
CA ILE A 263 -15.85 -3.99 11.17
C ILE A 263 -14.73 -4.41 10.22
N PRO A 264 -13.94 -3.44 9.69
CA PRO A 264 -12.76 -3.77 8.90
C PRO A 264 -11.86 -4.81 9.55
N THR A 265 -11.45 -5.78 8.77
CA THR A 265 -10.41 -6.73 9.15
C THR A 265 -9.05 -6.15 8.82
N VAL A 266 -8.11 -6.25 9.76
CA VAL A 266 -6.70 -5.94 9.51
C VAL A 266 -5.96 -7.24 9.21
N TRP A 267 -5.55 -7.38 7.96
CA TRP A 267 -4.80 -8.49 7.40
C TRP A 267 -3.31 -8.24 7.52
N ASP A 268 -2.56 -9.30 7.86
CA ASP A 268 -1.12 -9.20 8.07
C ASP A 268 -0.33 -9.55 6.80
N TYR A 269 0.96 -9.23 6.84
CA TYR A 269 1.95 -9.53 5.79
C TYR A 269 2.09 -11.01 5.46
N LYS A 270 1.39 -11.91 6.17
CA LYS A 270 1.39 -13.35 5.91
C LYS A 270 0.25 -13.77 4.98
N THR A 271 -0.77 -12.93 4.88
CA THR A 271 -2.02 -13.23 4.17
C THR A 271 -2.33 -12.21 3.08
N CYS A 272 -1.72 -11.03 3.08
CA CYS A 272 -1.91 -10.02 2.04
C CYS A 272 -0.56 -9.43 1.58
N MET A 273 -0.51 -9.02 0.32
CA MET A 273 0.66 -8.37 -0.27
C MET A 273 0.22 -7.47 -1.43
N GLU A 274 0.88 -6.31 -1.56
CA GLU A 274 0.64 -5.42 -2.68
C GLU A 274 1.25 -6.00 -3.97
N ALA A 275 0.48 -5.90 -5.05
CA ALA A 275 0.94 -6.16 -6.39
C ALA A 275 0.64 -4.97 -7.30
N ASP A 276 1.67 -4.55 -8.03
CA ASP A 276 1.59 -3.49 -9.03
C ASP A 276 0.55 -3.82 -10.11
N SER A 277 -0.12 -2.78 -10.61
CA SER A 277 -1.17 -2.90 -11.62
C SER A 277 -1.14 -1.77 -12.67
N GLN A 278 0.00 -1.10 -12.86
CA GLN A 278 0.10 0.07 -13.76
C GLN A 278 -0.28 -0.18 -15.21
N PHE A 279 0.21 -1.27 -15.81
CA PHE A 279 0.12 -1.46 -17.27
C PHE A 279 -0.81 -2.60 -17.67
N PHE A 280 -1.49 -3.25 -16.73
CA PHE A 280 -2.31 -4.42 -16.99
C PHE A 280 -3.68 -4.34 -16.33
N TRP A 281 -4.67 -4.88 -17.02
CA TRP A 281 -6.07 -4.92 -16.61
C TRP A 281 -6.24 -5.63 -15.27
N SER A 282 -6.97 -4.99 -14.35
CA SER A 282 -7.59 -5.63 -13.19
C SER A 282 -8.74 -6.53 -13.69
N GLY A 283 -8.82 -7.76 -13.16
CA GLY A 283 -9.80 -8.76 -13.56
C GLY A 283 -9.55 -10.10 -12.88
N ALA A 284 -10.51 -11.02 -13.00
CA ALA A 284 -10.40 -12.33 -12.35
C ALA A 284 -9.17 -13.14 -12.82
N PRO A 285 -8.77 -13.13 -14.11
CA PRO A 285 -7.52 -13.78 -14.53
C PRO A 285 -6.30 -13.20 -13.83
N TRP A 286 -6.18 -11.87 -13.77
CA TRP A 286 -5.09 -11.17 -13.08
C TRP A 286 -5.04 -11.56 -11.61
N ASP A 287 -6.19 -11.50 -10.92
CA ASP A 287 -6.32 -11.86 -9.51
C ASP A 287 -5.86 -13.31 -9.23
N ILE A 288 -6.26 -14.26 -10.08
CA ILE A 288 -5.83 -15.67 -9.98
C ILE A 288 -4.30 -15.80 -10.08
N ILE A 289 -3.70 -15.26 -11.15
CA ILE A 289 -2.25 -15.44 -11.38
C ILE A 289 -1.42 -14.66 -10.34
N THR A 290 -1.91 -13.51 -9.87
CA THR A 290 -1.24 -12.71 -8.86
C THR A 290 -1.26 -13.40 -7.50
N ARG A 291 -2.35 -14.06 -7.10
CA ARG A 291 -2.37 -14.88 -5.87
C ARG A 291 -1.38 -16.05 -5.92
N GLN A 292 -1.29 -16.74 -7.06
CA GLN A 292 -0.28 -17.80 -7.23
C GLN A 292 1.11 -17.26 -6.95
N TYR A 293 1.42 -16.10 -7.51
CA TYR A 293 2.72 -15.51 -7.39
C TYR A 293 3.00 -14.98 -5.98
N ILE A 294 2.07 -14.25 -5.38
CA ILE A 294 2.16 -13.80 -3.98
C ILE A 294 2.41 -15.00 -3.05
N SER A 295 1.70 -16.11 -3.21
CA SER A 295 1.91 -17.31 -2.38
C SER A 295 3.30 -17.94 -2.58
N GLN A 296 3.82 -17.92 -3.82
CA GLN A 296 5.17 -18.40 -4.14
C GLN A 296 6.26 -17.49 -3.57
N VAL A 297 5.98 -16.19 -3.43
CA VAL A 297 6.91 -15.20 -2.87
C VAL A 297 6.90 -15.20 -1.35
N LEU A 298 5.71 -15.16 -0.74
CA LEU A 298 5.56 -15.06 0.71
C LEU A 298 6.14 -16.29 1.43
N ARG A 299 5.92 -17.50 0.90
CA ARG A 299 6.38 -18.77 1.49
C ARG A 299 7.89 -18.82 1.78
N PRO A 300 8.79 -18.60 0.80
CA PRO A 300 10.23 -18.63 1.04
C PRO A 300 10.75 -17.33 1.67
N ALA A 301 10.09 -16.19 1.42
CA ALA A 301 10.61 -14.92 1.88
C ALA A 301 10.37 -14.72 3.38
N VAL A 302 9.15 -14.98 3.87
CA VAL A 302 8.72 -14.61 5.22
C VAL A 302 8.70 -15.84 6.14
N PRO A 303 9.60 -15.96 7.14
CA PRO A 303 9.67 -17.16 8.00
C PRO A 303 8.38 -17.49 8.76
N ALA A 304 7.54 -16.49 9.03
CA ALA A 304 6.27 -16.67 9.75
C ALA A 304 5.11 -17.13 8.84
N VAL A 305 5.30 -17.16 7.52
CA VAL A 305 4.29 -17.66 6.58
C VAL A 305 4.31 -19.17 6.57
N ASN A 306 3.13 -19.80 6.47
CA ASN A 306 3.02 -21.24 6.31
C ASN A 306 3.80 -21.66 5.05
N PRO A 307 4.83 -22.54 5.14
CA PRO A 307 5.61 -22.97 3.97
C PRO A 307 4.78 -23.75 2.94
N ASN A 308 3.55 -24.15 3.28
CA ASN A 308 2.60 -24.77 2.38
C ASN A 308 1.48 -23.83 1.91
N ALA A 309 1.57 -22.52 2.19
CA ALA A 309 0.59 -21.55 1.72
C ALA A 309 0.45 -21.61 0.19
N THR A 310 -0.76 -21.51 -0.30
CA THR A 310 -1.09 -21.55 -1.72
C THR A 310 -1.76 -20.25 -2.13
N GLU A 311 -2.09 -20.11 -3.40
CA GLU A 311 -2.94 -19.03 -3.88
C GLU A 311 -4.26 -18.95 -3.12
N GLN A 312 -4.74 -20.05 -2.52
CA GLN A 312 -5.99 -20.09 -1.75
C GLN A 312 -5.89 -19.42 -0.37
N ASP A 313 -4.68 -19.10 0.07
CA ASP A 313 -4.40 -18.61 1.43
C ASP A 313 -4.02 -17.13 1.46
N VAL A 314 -4.02 -16.45 0.30
CA VAL A 314 -3.55 -15.08 0.15
C VAL A 314 -4.58 -14.15 -0.50
N ILE A 315 -4.43 -12.85 -0.25
CA ILE A 315 -5.18 -11.73 -0.81
C ILE A 315 -4.22 -10.90 -1.64
N VAL A 316 -4.64 -10.55 -2.86
CA VAL A 316 -3.96 -9.55 -3.69
C VAL A 316 -4.49 -8.18 -3.32
N VAL A 317 -3.57 -7.24 -3.15
CA VAL A 317 -3.87 -5.82 -2.99
C VAL A 317 -3.30 -5.08 -4.19
N SER A 318 -4.17 -4.60 -5.07
CA SER A 318 -3.82 -3.89 -6.31
C SER A 318 -3.58 -2.42 -6.03
N ALA A 319 -2.31 -2.02 -6.03
CA ALA A 319 -1.82 -0.65 -5.94
C ALA A 319 -0.45 -0.57 -6.61
N MET A 320 0.05 0.62 -6.93
CA MET A 320 1.14 0.78 -7.92
C MET A 320 2.44 1.28 -7.29
N GLU A 321 2.40 1.74 -6.05
CA GLU A 321 3.43 2.63 -5.54
C GLU A 321 4.45 1.96 -4.60
N ALA A 322 4.07 0.89 -3.89
CA ALA A 322 4.93 0.29 -2.88
C ALA A 322 6.24 -0.21 -3.45
N ILE A 323 6.24 -0.69 -4.70
CA ILE A 323 7.44 -1.14 -5.38
C ILE A 323 8.45 -0.01 -5.54
N GLY A 324 7.98 1.19 -5.91
CA GLY A 324 8.83 2.36 -6.05
C GLY A 324 9.39 2.86 -4.72
N LEU A 325 8.54 2.95 -3.69
CA LEU A 325 8.95 3.33 -2.34
C LEU A 325 9.95 2.35 -1.74
N GLY A 326 9.67 1.04 -1.84
CA GLY A 326 10.56 -0.02 -1.36
C GLY A 326 11.92 0.03 -2.04
N ALA A 327 11.93 0.32 -3.34
CA ALA A 327 13.14 0.52 -4.11
C ALA A 327 13.96 1.73 -3.66
N ALA A 328 13.30 2.87 -3.46
CA ALA A 328 13.95 4.08 -2.98
C ALA A 328 14.59 3.87 -1.59
N LEU A 329 13.86 3.28 -0.64
CA LEU A 329 14.35 3.06 0.73
C LEU A 329 15.47 2.03 0.80
N THR A 330 15.38 0.96 0.02
CA THR A 330 16.43 -0.06 -0.06
C THR A 330 17.73 0.52 -0.64
N ASN A 331 17.61 1.39 -1.65
CA ASN A 331 18.77 2.01 -2.28
C ASN A 331 19.31 3.21 -1.49
N TYR A 332 18.48 3.88 -0.70
CA TYR A 332 18.88 4.98 0.17
C TYR A 332 20.05 4.58 1.09
N ALA A 333 19.98 3.41 1.71
CA ALA A 333 21.04 2.89 2.59
C ALA A 333 22.35 2.55 1.84
N LYS A 334 22.30 2.45 0.50
CA LYS A 334 23.42 2.05 -0.38
C LYS A 334 24.02 3.21 -1.17
N LEU A 335 23.53 4.44 -0.99
CA LEU A 335 23.99 5.58 -1.77
C LEU A 335 25.48 5.87 -1.51
N PRO A 336 26.31 6.02 -2.57
CA PRO A 336 27.77 6.09 -2.44
C PRO A 336 28.25 7.53 -2.16
N ASP A 337 27.74 8.14 -1.10
CA ASP A 337 28.05 9.54 -0.78
C ASP A 337 28.88 9.71 0.51
N GLY A 338 29.48 8.62 0.98
CA GLY A 338 30.36 8.60 2.14
C GLY A 338 29.65 8.75 3.49
N ARG A 339 28.32 8.86 3.50
CA ARG A 339 27.52 8.88 4.74
C ARG A 339 27.11 7.46 5.11
N ALA A 340 27.41 7.02 6.33
CA ALA A 340 26.83 5.80 6.87
C ALA A 340 25.32 6.02 7.10
N ARG A 341 24.49 5.38 6.30
CA ARG A 341 23.03 5.50 6.36
C ARG A 341 22.44 4.19 6.90
N PRO A 342 21.84 4.18 8.11
CA PRO A 342 21.19 2.97 8.58
C PRO A 342 19.98 2.64 7.69
N PRO A 343 19.68 1.35 7.45
CA PRO A 343 18.41 0.95 6.85
C PRO A 343 17.24 1.46 7.68
N VAL A 344 16.26 2.09 7.03
CA VAL A 344 15.04 2.58 7.66
C VAL A 344 13.95 1.53 7.46
N PRO A 345 13.38 0.94 8.54
CA PRO A 345 12.27 0.00 8.42
C PRO A 345 11.06 0.70 7.80
N PHE A 346 10.35 -0.02 6.94
CA PHE A 346 9.14 0.48 6.32
C PHE A 346 8.03 -0.57 6.25
N VAL A 347 6.80 -0.09 6.17
CA VAL A 347 5.61 -0.90 5.92
C VAL A 347 4.68 -0.20 4.94
N TYR A 348 3.90 -1.01 4.24
CA TYR A 348 2.78 -0.63 3.39
C TYR A 348 1.48 -0.89 4.16
N VAL A 349 0.60 0.10 4.21
CA VAL A 349 -0.71 0.01 4.86
C VAL A 349 -1.78 0.36 3.83
N ARG A 350 -2.43 -0.65 3.26
CA ARG A 350 -3.39 -0.46 2.18
C ARG A 350 -4.81 -0.64 2.66
N GLY A 351 -5.69 0.30 2.35
CA GLY A 351 -7.12 0.18 2.58
C GLY A 351 -7.83 -0.34 1.33
N ASN A 352 -8.75 -1.28 1.52
CA ASN A 352 -9.61 -1.79 0.45
C ASN A 352 -10.67 -0.75 0.07
N SER A 353 -10.56 -0.15 -1.10
CA SER A 353 -11.56 0.79 -1.62
C SER A 353 -12.52 0.15 -2.61
N ASP A 354 -12.13 -0.95 -3.26
CA ASP A 354 -12.90 -1.62 -4.32
C ASP A 354 -12.40 -3.05 -4.57
N TYR A 355 -13.07 -3.82 -5.42
CA TYR A 355 -12.65 -5.15 -5.83
C TYR A 355 -11.88 -5.14 -7.15
N VAL A 356 -10.86 -5.99 -7.28
CA VAL A 356 -10.02 -6.07 -8.50
C VAL A 356 -10.75 -6.67 -9.70
N HIS A 357 -11.97 -7.18 -9.52
CA HIS A 357 -12.77 -7.70 -10.62
C HIS A 357 -14.27 -7.65 -10.32
N GLN A 358 -15.05 -7.65 -11.38
CA GLN A 358 -16.51 -7.69 -11.36
C GLN A 358 -17.02 -9.09 -10.93
N PRO A 359 -18.28 -9.22 -10.46
CA PRO A 359 -18.86 -10.51 -10.12
C PRO A 359 -18.80 -11.50 -11.29
N VAL A 360 -18.56 -12.78 -11.00
CA VAL A 360 -18.35 -13.84 -12.01
C VAL A 360 -19.30 -15.01 -11.85
N ILE A 361 -19.67 -15.63 -12.98
CA ILE A 361 -20.51 -16.84 -13.07
C ILE A 361 -19.83 -17.89 -13.95
N TYR A 362 -20.09 -19.17 -13.68
CA TYR A 362 -19.76 -20.25 -14.60
C TYR A 362 -20.90 -20.50 -15.60
N ASN A 363 -20.64 -20.25 -16.87
CA ASN A 363 -21.58 -20.54 -17.96
C ASN A 363 -21.48 -22.02 -18.34
N GLN A 364 -22.43 -22.84 -17.84
CA GLN A 364 -22.44 -24.29 -18.08
C GLN A 364 -22.52 -24.67 -19.56
N THR A 365 -23.21 -23.86 -20.39
CA THR A 365 -23.37 -24.13 -21.83
C THR A 365 -22.07 -23.90 -22.59
N ALA A 366 -21.37 -22.82 -22.27
CA ALA A 366 -20.11 -22.47 -22.92
C ALA A 366 -18.88 -23.13 -22.27
N GLY A 367 -19.03 -23.66 -21.05
CA GLY A 367 -17.94 -24.29 -20.30
C GLY A 367 -16.85 -23.29 -19.88
N ILE A 368 -17.22 -22.04 -19.60
CA ILE A 368 -16.29 -20.95 -19.28
C ILE A 368 -16.78 -20.12 -18.09
N TRP A 369 -15.87 -19.44 -17.41
CA TRP A 369 -16.22 -18.37 -16.48
C TRP A 369 -16.43 -17.06 -17.23
N GLN A 370 -17.45 -16.30 -16.88
CA GLN A 370 -17.72 -15.00 -17.50
C GLN A 370 -18.14 -13.99 -16.42
N GLN A 371 -18.05 -12.71 -16.74
CA GLN A 371 -18.62 -11.66 -15.89
C GLN A 371 -20.14 -11.85 -15.79
N TYR A 372 -20.68 -11.77 -14.58
CA TYR A 372 -22.12 -11.91 -14.31
C TYR A 372 -22.85 -10.57 -14.40
N GLY A 373 -22.27 -9.53 -13.80
CA GLY A 373 -22.84 -8.19 -13.74
C GLY A 373 -21.75 -7.13 -13.69
N ASN A 374 -22.15 -5.88 -13.83
CA ASN A 374 -21.26 -4.73 -13.66
C ASN A 374 -21.70 -3.94 -12.43
N VAL A 375 -20.73 -3.61 -11.59
CA VAL A 375 -20.86 -2.71 -10.45
C VAL A 375 -19.97 -1.52 -10.77
N GLU A 376 -20.50 -0.30 -10.68
CA GLU A 376 -19.72 0.90 -10.91
C GLU A 376 -18.67 1.06 -9.81
N ASP A 377 -17.43 1.38 -10.20
CA ASP A 377 -16.32 1.60 -9.27
C ASP A 377 -16.65 2.75 -8.29
N ASP A 378 -16.32 2.58 -7.00
CA ASP A 378 -16.60 3.59 -5.95
C ASP A 378 -15.35 4.39 -5.56
N PHE A 379 -14.87 5.19 -6.52
CA PHE A 379 -13.71 6.07 -6.36
C PHE A 379 -13.94 7.26 -5.40
N ALA A 380 -15.11 7.37 -4.79
CA ALA A 380 -15.43 8.45 -3.85
C ALA A 380 -15.68 7.93 -2.43
N ASN A 381 -16.73 7.14 -2.21
CA ASN A 381 -17.18 6.78 -0.86
C ASN A 381 -16.37 5.62 -0.30
N GLY A 382 -16.16 4.57 -1.11
CA GLY A 382 -15.29 3.43 -0.83
C GLY A 382 -13.85 3.89 -0.63
N TYR A 383 -13.38 4.77 -1.51
CA TYR A 383 -12.08 5.45 -1.37
C TYR A 383 -11.94 6.20 -0.04
N ALA A 384 -12.86 7.10 0.29
CA ALA A 384 -12.84 7.84 1.56
C ALA A 384 -12.95 6.92 2.80
N TYR A 385 -13.71 5.81 2.69
CA TYR A 385 -13.83 4.84 3.77
C TYR A 385 -12.53 4.04 3.99
N ALA A 386 -11.87 3.65 2.90
CA ALA A 386 -10.55 3.02 2.94
C ALA A 386 -9.52 3.96 3.58
N ILE A 387 -9.51 5.24 3.20
CA ILE A 387 -8.68 6.29 3.81
C ILE A 387 -8.88 6.36 5.33
N ALA A 388 -10.13 6.46 5.76
CA ALA A 388 -10.46 6.51 7.18
C ALA A 388 -10.04 5.22 7.91
N SER A 389 -10.19 4.06 7.27
CA SER A 389 -9.89 2.76 7.88
C SER A 389 -8.39 2.51 8.06
N TYR A 390 -7.57 2.72 7.02
CA TYR A 390 -6.11 2.58 7.18
C TYR A 390 -5.54 3.68 8.07
N SER A 391 -6.12 4.89 8.05
CA SER A 391 -5.67 5.98 8.93
C SER A 391 -5.93 5.62 10.39
N ASN A 392 -7.05 4.96 10.69
CA ASN A 392 -7.34 4.45 12.04
C ASN A 392 -6.26 3.46 12.51
N VAL A 393 -5.81 2.55 11.64
CA VAL A 393 -4.74 1.59 11.92
C VAL A 393 -3.43 2.31 12.26
N VAL A 394 -3.00 3.26 11.42
CA VAL A 394 -1.73 3.99 11.61
C VAL A 394 -1.78 4.93 12.82
N LEU A 395 -2.86 5.70 12.99
CA LEU A 395 -3.02 6.57 14.14
C LEU A 395 -3.12 5.78 15.45
N SER A 396 -3.64 4.56 15.42
CA SER A 396 -3.64 3.67 16.59
C SER A 396 -2.25 3.20 16.98
N TYR A 397 -1.39 2.93 16.01
CA TYR A 397 0.02 2.67 16.26
C TYR A 397 0.71 3.86 16.92
N LEU A 398 0.49 5.08 16.41
CA LEU A 398 1.01 6.29 17.05
C LEU A 398 0.43 6.46 18.46
N LYS A 399 -0.85 6.21 18.67
CA LYS A 399 -1.48 6.25 20.01
C LYS A 399 -0.82 5.26 20.97
N SER A 400 -0.61 4.03 20.54
CA SER A 400 0.07 3.00 21.34
C SER A 400 1.47 3.47 21.73
N THR A 401 2.23 4.03 20.79
CA THR A 401 3.58 4.55 21.05
C THR A 401 3.58 5.72 22.05
N CYS A 402 2.62 6.64 21.91
CA CYS A 402 2.43 7.74 22.86
C CYS A 402 2.16 7.22 24.28
N LEU A 403 1.24 6.25 24.42
CA LEU A 403 0.89 5.65 25.71
C LEU A 403 2.10 4.94 26.33
N SER A 404 2.85 4.17 25.55
CA SER A 404 4.06 3.48 26.01
C SER A 404 5.16 4.45 26.46
N SER A 405 5.19 5.67 25.92
CA SER A 405 6.15 6.71 26.32
C SER A 405 5.72 7.53 27.55
N GLY A 406 4.53 7.27 28.11
CA GLY A 406 3.98 8.04 29.22
C GLY A 406 3.40 9.40 28.82
N GLY A 407 3.02 9.58 27.55
CA GLY A 407 2.44 10.82 27.03
C GLY A 407 1.06 11.14 27.65
N GLY A 408 0.83 12.41 27.98
CA GLY A 408 -0.41 12.86 28.65
C GLY A 408 -1.62 13.07 27.73
N ASN A 409 -1.42 13.23 26.42
CA ASN A 409 -2.50 13.43 25.45
C ASN A 409 -2.32 12.51 24.22
N CYS A 410 -2.70 11.24 24.38
CA CYS A 410 -2.63 10.21 23.33
C CYS A 410 -4.01 9.97 22.70
N THR A 411 -4.55 11.01 22.07
CA THR A 411 -5.85 10.98 21.39
C THR A 411 -5.73 11.42 19.94
N TYR A 412 -6.59 10.86 19.09
CA TYR A 412 -6.74 11.26 17.69
C TYR A 412 -8.23 11.16 17.32
N THR A 413 -8.62 11.83 16.24
CA THR A 413 -9.99 11.83 15.73
C THR A 413 -10.02 11.48 14.25
N ILE A 414 -10.98 10.66 13.86
CA ILE A 414 -11.35 10.40 12.45
C ILE A 414 -12.85 10.66 12.35
N THR A 415 -13.25 11.59 11.48
CA THR A 415 -14.67 11.94 11.29
C THR A 415 -15.12 11.47 9.92
N TYR A 416 -15.75 10.30 9.86
CA TYR A 416 -16.24 9.73 8.60
C TYR A 416 -17.78 9.66 8.55
N PRO A 417 -18.44 10.02 7.43
CA PRO A 417 -17.85 10.60 6.22
C PRO A 417 -17.21 11.97 6.50
N PRO A 418 -16.17 12.39 5.74
CA PRO A 418 -15.60 13.72 5.88
C PRO A 418 -16.71 14.76 5.69
N LYS A 419 -16.69 15.83 6.50
CA LYS A 419 -17.64 16.93 6.31
C LYS A 419 -17.39 17.55 4.93
N ALA A 420 -18.45 17.65 4.14
CA ALA A 420 -18.44 18.29 2.82
C ALA A 420 -17.99 19.76 2.90
#